data_AF-A0A350XFF5-F1
#
_entry.id   AF-A0A350XFF5-F1
#
_cell.length_a   1.000
_cell.length_b   1.000
_cell.length_c   1.000
_cell.angle_alpha   90.00
_cell.angle_beta   90.00
_cell.angle_gamma   90.00
#
_symmetry.space_group_name_H-M   'P 1'
#
loop_
_entity.id
_entity.type
_entity.pdbx_description
1 polymer ?
#
loop_
_entity_poly.entity_id
_entity_poly.type
_entity_poly.pdbx_seq_one_letter_code
_entity_poly.pdbx_strand_id
1 'polypeptide(L)' 'MALGPDGVTIYNNLGYTLQQQGKWSQAITCYQKALELQPHCLVVDVNLGNALHAQGKLSPQQQADYAQLNGKLGLP' A
#
# COMPACT_ATOMS: atom_id res chain seq x y z
N MET A 1 23.19 12.26 -13.96
CA MET A 1 22.01 11.44 -14.32
C MET A 1 20.92 11.79 -13.33
N ALA A 2 19.83 12.41 -13.79
CA ALA A 2 18.66 12.64 -12.95
C ALA A 2 17.93 11.31 -12.81
N LEU A 3 18.09 10.63 -11.67
CA LEU A 3 17.20 9.55 -11.27
C LEU A 3 15.84 10.22 -11.02
N GLY A 4 15.00 10.25 -12.05
CA GLY A 4 13.61 10.68 -11.89
C GLY A 4 12.95 9.82 -10.81
N PRO A 5 11.96 10.36 -10.09
CA PRO A 5 11.25 9.56 -9.11
C PRO A 5 10.72 8.30 -9.78
N ASP A 6 11.10 7.14 -9.24
CA ASP A 6 10.65 5.83 -9.72
C ASP A 6 9.11 5.82 -9.72
N GLY A 7 8.49 5.30 -10.78
CA GLY A 7 7.04 5.26 -10.91
C GLY A 7 6.36 4.61 -9.70
N VAL A 8 7.01 3.61 -9.09
CA VAL A 8 6.57 2.97 -7.84
C VAL A 8 6.49 3.99 -6.70
N THR A 9 7.52 4.84 -6.56
CA THR A 9 7.60 5.87 -5.52
C THR A 9 6.53 6.94 -5.72
N ILE A 10 6.27 7.34 -6.97
CA ILE A 10 5.23 8.33 -7.29
C ILE A 10 3.86 7.80 -6.88
N TYR A 11 3.50 6.58 -7.31
CA TYR A 11 2.20 5.99 -7.00
C TYR A 11 2.06 5.68 -5.51
N ASN A 12 3.13 5.25 -4.83
CA ASN A 12 3.13 5.05 -3.38
C ASN A 12 2.87 6.37 -2.63
N ASN A 13 3.57 7.44 -2.98
CA ASN A 13 3.43 8.73 -2.31
C ASN A 13 2.05 9.36 -2.57
N LEU A 14 1.53 9.21 -3.79
CA LEU A 14 0.17 9.63 -4.12
C LEU A 14 -0.87 8.83 -3.31
N GLY A 15 -0.71 7.51 -3.23
CA GLY A 15 -1.57 6.64 -2.42
C GLY A 15 -1.57 7.06 -0.96
N TYR A 16 -0.39 7.34 -0.40
CA TYR A 16 -0.23 7.80 0.98
C TYR A 16 -0.90 9.16 1.20
N THR A 17 -0.75 10.10 0.26
CA THR A 17 -1.40 11.40 0.35
C THR A 17 -2.93 11.28 0.32
N LEU A 18 -3.46 10.39 -0.52
CA LEU A 18 -4.90 10.10 -0.58
C LEU A 18 -5.40 9.40 0.68
N GLN A 19 -4.59 8.52 1.25
CA GLN A 19 -4.86 7.86 2.53
C GLN A 19 -5.05 8.89 3.65
N GLN A 20 -4.15 9.87 3.75
CA GLN A 20 -4.25 10.95 4.74
C GLN A 20 -5.48 11.86 4.53
N GLN A 21 -6.03 11.89 3.32
CA GLN A 21 -7.29 12.58 3.01
C GLN A 21 -8.54 11.71 3.25
N GLY A 22 -8.39 10.48 3.76
CA GLY A 22 -9.49 9.54 3.94
C GLY A 22 -10.04 8.97 2.62
N LYS A 23 -9.36 9.18 1.49
CA LYS A 23 -9.77 8.70 0.16
C LYS A 23 -9.27 7.28 -0.07
N TRP A 24 -9.69 6.36 0.78
CA TRP A 24 -9.16 5.00 0.86
C TRP A 24 -9.22 4.22 -0.47
N SER A 25 -10.33 4.31 -1.22
CA SER A 25 -10.45 3.63 -2.53
C SER A 25 -9.38 4.10 -3.53
N GLN A 26 -9.14 5.42 -3.58
CA GLN A 26 -8.17 6.00 -4.52
C GLN A 26 -6.74 5.68 -4.10
N ALA A 27 -6.48 5.65 -2.78
CA ALA A 27 -5.20 5.22 -2.22
C ALA A 27 -4.88 3.77 -2.63
N ILE A 28 -5.84 2.87 -2.46
CA ILE A 28 -5.73 1.45 -2.86
C ILE A 28 -5.39 1.33 -4.35
N THR A 29 -6.11 2.05 -5.23
CA THR A 29 -5.81 2.04 -6.67
C THR A 29 -4.39 2.52 -6.97
N CYS A 30 -3.89 3.52 -6.25
CA CYS A 30 -2.52 4.00 -6.43
C CYS A 30 -1.50 2.95 -5.99
N TYR A 31 -1.70 2.31 -4.84
CA TYR A 31 -0.81 1.23 -4.37
C TYR A 31 -0.84 0.02 -5.30
N GLN A 32 -2.00 -0.36 -5.85
CA GLN A 32 -2.09 -1.42 -6.85
C GLN A 32 -1.26 -1.09 -8.11
N LYS A 33 -1.35 0.14 -8.63
CA LYS A 33 -0.50 0.59 -9.74
C LYS A 33 1.00 0.56 -9.41
N ALA A 34 1.37 0.91 -8.18
CA ALA A 34 2.75 0.78 -7.74
C ALA A 34 3.24 -0.68 -7.75
N LEU A 35 2.38 -1.63 -7.34
CA LEU A 35 2.68 -3.07 -7.38
C LEU A 35 2.65 -3.66 -8.80
N GLU A 36 1.86 -3.08 -9.72
CA GLU A 36 1.93 -3.44 -11.15
C GLU A 36 3.29 -3.09 -11.76
N LEU A 37 3.91 -1.97 -11.33
CA LEU A 37 5.23 -1.55 -11.78
C LEU A 37 6.36 -2.33 -11.11
N GLN A 38 6.24 -2.57 -9.80
CA GLN A 38 7.19 -3.37 -9.05
C GLN A 38 6.44 -4.38 -8.17
N PRO A 39 6.20 -5.58 -8.71
CA PRO A 39 5.69 -6.69 -7.93
C PRO A 39 6.64 -6.96 -6.76
N HIS A 40 6.09 -7.24 -5.57
CA HIS A 40 6.84 -7.51 -4.33
C HIS A 40 7.51 -6.28 -3.70
N CYS A 41 6.94 -5.09 -3.86
CA CYS A 41 7.40 -3.91 -3.13
C CYS A 41 6.80 -3.87 -1.71
N LEU A 42 7.57 -4.36 -0.72
CA LEU A 42 7.12 -4.48 0.68
C LEU A 42 6.54 -3.19 1.25
N VAL A 43 7.10 -2.02 0.92
CA VAL A 43 6.61 -0.73 1.42
C VAL A 43 5.20 -0.42 0.91
N VAL A 44 4.92 -0.81 -0.35
CA VAL A 44 3.61 -0.60 -0.98
C VAL A 44 2.62 -1.62 -0.44
N ASP A 45 3.04 -2.88 -0.23
CA ASP A 45 2.20 -3.92 0.37
C ASP A 45 1.72 -3.53 1.78
N VAL A 46 2.61 -2.99 2.62
CA VAL A 46 2.26 -2.46 3.96
C VAL A 46 1.22 -1.35 3.84
N ASN A 47 1.46 -0.38 2.96
CA ASN A 47 0.58 0.77 2.79
C ASN A 47 -0.79 0.38 2.23
N LEU A 48 -0.83 -0.59 1.31
CA LEU A 48 -2.06 -1.16 0.78
C LEU A 48 -2.85 -1.90 1.87
N GLY A 49 -2.17 -2.71 2.69
CA GLY A 49 -2.79 -3.40 3.83
C GLY A 49 -3.42 -2.42 4.82
N ASN A 50 -2.69 -1.35 5.18
CA ASN A 50 -3.20 -0.28 6.05
C ASN A 50 -4.44 0.40 5.45
N ALA A 51 -4.41 0.72 4.16
CA ALA A 51 -5.54 1.37 3.48
C ALA A 51 -6.77 0.45 3.38
N LEU A 52 -6.58 -0.84 3.12
CA LEU A 52 -7.67 -1.83 3.10
C LEU A 52 -8.27 -2.05 4.49
N HIS A 53 -7.44 -2.09 5.52
CA HIS A 53 -7.86 -2.19 6.92
C HIS A 53 -8.71 -0.98 7.31
N ALA A 54 -8.21 0.23 7.05
CA ALA A 54 -8.92 1.47 7.34
C ALA A 54 -10.22 1.64 6.54
N GLN A 55 -10.32 1.05 5.34
CA GLN A 55 -11.56 1.04 4.57
C GLN A 55 -12.60 0.02 5.08
N GLY A 56 -12.23 -0.88 5.99
CA GLY A 56 -13.07 -2.01 6.39
C GLY A 56 -13.35 -2.99 5.24
N LYS A 57 -12.48 -3.03 4.22
CA LYS A 57 -12.65 -3.84 3.00
C LYS A 57 -11.63 -4.98 2.85
N LEU A 58 -10.90 -5.33 3.91
CA LEU A 58 -10.07 -6.53 3.84
C LEU A 58 -10.96 -7.75 3.62
N SER A 59 -10.69 -8.48 2.54
CA SER A 59 -11.18 -9.86 2.45
C SER A 59 -10.52 -10.68 3.57
N PRO A 60 -11.15 -11.75 4.07
CA PRO A 60 -10.57 -12.58 5.13
C PRO A 60 -9.13 -13.05 4.83
N GLN A 61 -8.85 -13.34 3.55
CA GLN A 61 -7.51 -13.69 3.08
C GLN A 61 -6.51 -12.54 3.23
N GLN A 62 -6.89 -11.32 2.81
CA GLN A 62 -6.03 -10.14 2.89
C GLN A 62 -5.79 -9.72 4.34
N GLN A 63 -6.76 -9.95 5.23
CA GLN A 63 -6.58 -9.74 6.66
C GLN A 63 -5.56 -10.71 7.27
N ALA A 64 -5.58 -11.98 6.85
CA ALA A 64 -4.60 -12.98 7.26
C ALA A 64 -3.19 -12.63 6.75
N ASP A 65 -3.06 -12.26 5.47
CA ASP A 65 -1.78 -11.89 4.87
C ASP A 65 -1.21 -10.63 5.53
N TYR A 66 -2.05 -9.62 5.82
CA TYR A 66 -1.66 -8.42 6.56
C TYR A 66 -1.22 -8.73 8.00
N ALA A 67 -1.95 -9.58 8.71
CA ALA A 67 -1.57 -10.01 10.06
C ALA A 67 -0.22 -10.75 10.07
N GLN A 68 0.04 -11.59 9.05
CA GLN A 68 1.33 -12.23 8.88
C GLN A 68 2.45 -11.23 8.53
N LEU A 69 2.14 -10.19 7.75
CA LEU A 69 3.10 -9.15 7.41
C LEU A 69 3.47 -8.31 8.66
N ASN A 70 2.49 -7.87 9.45
CA ASN A 70 2.71 -7.13 10.69
C ASN A 70 3.48 -7.96 11.72
N GLY A 71 3.15 -9.25 11.87
CA GLY A 71 3.88 -10.17 12.74
C GLY A 71 5.35 -10.37 12.35
N LYS A 72 5.69 -10.24 11.05
CA LYS A 72 7.07 -10.31 10.55
C LYS A 72 7.81 -8.97 10.66
N LEU A 73 7.09 -7.86 10.56
CA LEU A 73 7.66 -6.51 10.61
C LEU A 73 7.79 -5.95 12.03
N GLY A 74 7.21 -6.60 13.05
CA GLY A 74 7.31 -6.19 14.45
C GLY A 74 6.62 -4.86 14.76
N LEU A 75 5.72 -4.41 13.88
CA LEU A 75 4.93 -3.20 14.08
C LEU A 75 3.66 -3.56 14.88
N PRO A 76 3.38 -2.87 16.01
CA PRO A 76 2.21 -3.13 16.85
C PRO A 76 0.89 -2.84 16.14
#